data_AF-A0A146G5X7-F1
#
_entry.id   AF-A0A146G5X7-F1
#
_cell.length_a   1.000
_cell.length_b   1.000
_cell.length_c   1.000
_cell.angle_alpha   90.00
_cell.angle_beta   90.00
_cell.angle_gamma   90.00
#
_symmetry.space_group_name_H-M   'P 1'
#
loop_
_entity.id
_entity.type
_entity.pdbx_description
1 polymer ?
#
loop_
_entity_poly.entity_id
_entity_poly.type
_entity_poly.pdbx_seq_one_letter_code
_entity_poly.pdbx_strand_id
1 'polypeptide(L)'
;MDTAGNTASPMYGVGAEFASAADLLRVAKEIRAAGYESFDVFSPFPIHGMDKAVQFRRSPLGRIVFIGGLTGFLTAMALQYIPSAVIYPLILHGKPFGFFAIPAYFPILFETTVLFSAFTAFIGLLMIIGLPRFNHPLFNWERFKGVSADGFFAVIESRDPKFAPAEAAEFLASLGGSNVTIIHED
;
A
#
# COMPACT_ATOMS: atom_id res chain seq x y z
N MET A 1 16.70 -21.08 17.01
CA MET A 1 15.80 -19.94 16.76
C MET A 1 16.57 -18.71 17.15
N ASP A 2 16.75 -17.80 16.21
CA ASP A 2 17.42 -16.54 16.50
C ASP A 2 16.38 -15.55 17.04
N THR A 3 16.81 -14.59 17.84
CA THR A 3 15.95 -13.54 18.39
C THR A 3 16.49 -12.19 17.94
N ALA A 4 15.64 -11.35 17.37
CA ALA A 4 15.96 -10.00 16.93
C ALA A 4 15.16 -8.96 17.75
N GLY A 5 15.81 -7.86 18.13
CA GLY A 5 15.24 -6.79 18.95
C GLY A 5 15.35 -7.02 20.46
N ASN A 6 14.68 -6.17 21.24
CA ASN A 6 14.69 -6.24 22.70
C ASN A 6 13.75 -7.33 23.24
N THR A 7 14.30 -8.36 23.89
CA THR A 7 13.51 -9.49 24.42
C THR A 7 12.56 -9.10 25.56
N ALA A 8 12.73 -7.91 26.17
CA ALA A 8 11.82 -7.37 27.18
C ALA A 8 10.59 -6.68 26.57
N SER A 9 10.64 -6.34 25.28
CA SER A 9 9.58 -5.66 24.55
C SER A 9 8.61 -6.69 23.92
N PRO A 10 7.35 -6.29 23.64
CA PRO A 10 6.35 -7.20 23.09
C PRO A 10 6.82 -7.82 21.77
N MET A 11 6.42 -9.08 21.56
CA MET A 11 6.77 -9.81 20.35
C MET A 11 5.94 -9.30 19.17
N TYR A 12 6.60 -8.96 18.07
CA TYR A 12 5.96 -8.55 16.83
C TYR A 12 5.52 -9.77 16.00
N GLY A 13 6.37 -10.79 15.89
CA GLY A 13 6.05 -11.98 15.10
C GLY A 13 7.25 -12.92 14.90
N VAL A 14 7.04 -13.94 14.06
CA VAL A 14 8.10 -14.86 13.62
C VAL A 14 8.31 -14.71 12.12
N GLY A 15 9.56 -14.48 11.73
CA GLY A 15 9.98 -14.36 10.34
C GLY A 15 10.87 -15.52 9.89
N ALA A 16 10.81 -15.85 8.60
CA ALA A 16 11.71 -16.77 7.95
C ALA A 16 12.12 -16.28 6.55
N GLU A 17 13.33 -16.64 6.15
CA GLU A 17 13.93 -16.29 4.85
C GLU A 17 13.80 -17.46 3.87
N PHE A 18 13.44 -17.16 2.63
CA PHE A 18 13.25 -18.14 1.56
C PHE A 18 14.21 -17.87 0.40
N ALA A 19 14.60 -18.94 -0.30
CA ALA A 19 15.60 -18.85 -1.36
C ALA A 19 15.08 -18.23 -2.67
N SER A 20 13.77 -18.30 -2.94
CA SER A 20 13.21 -17.89 -4.22
C SER A 20 11.79 -17.31 -4.13
N ALA A 21 11.43 -16.51 -5.14
CA ALA A 21 10.07 -15.99 -5.31
C ALA A 21 9.01 -17.12 -5.49
N ALA A 22 9.41 -18.24 -6.10
CA ALA A 22 8.51 -19.38 -6.29
C ALA A 22 8.22 -20.09 -4.95
N ASP A 23 9.24 -20.24 -4.11
CA ASP A 23 9.08 -20.76 -2.75
C ASP A 23 8.20 -19.84 -1.92
N LEU A 24 8.43 -18.53 -1.99
CA LEU A 24 7.63 -17.55 -1.26
C LEU A 24 6.14 -17.60 -1.64
N LEU A 25 5.83 -17.77 -2.93
CA LEU A 25 4.46 -17.91 -3.41
C LEU A 25 3.80 -19.20 -2.91
N ARG A 26 4.54 -20.32 -2.87
CA ARG A 26 4.07 -21.59 -2.32
C ARG A 26 3.79 -21.44 -0.82
N VAL A 27 4.76 -20.90 -0.09
CA VAL A 27 4.67 -20.64 1.36
C VAL A 27 3.48 -19.76 1.70
N ALA A 28 3.25 -18.67 0.96
CA ALA A 28 2.10 -17.80 1.19
C ALA A 28 0.75 -18.54 1.08
N LYS A 29 0.63 -19.47 0.13
CA LYS A 29 -0.57 -20.32 0.00
C LYS A 29 -0.71 -21.29 1.16
N GLU A 30 0.39 -21.88 1.61
CA GLU A 30 0.40 -22.85 2.71
C GLU A 30 0.11 -22.17 4.06
N ILE A 31 0.67 -20.97 4.31
CA ILE A 31 0.34 -20.14 5.48
C ILE A 31 -1.16 -19.81 5.50
N ARG A 32 -1.70 -19.40 4.35
CA ARG A 32 -3.14 -19.11 4.23
C ARG A 32 -4.00 -20.37 4.42
N ALA A 33 -3.59 -21.50 3.86
CA ALA A 33 -4.30 -22.78 4.00
C ALA A 33 -4.26 -23.31 5.44
N ALA A 34 -3.19 -23.01 6.19
CA ALA A 34 -3.08 -23.30 7.62
C ALA A 34 -3.99 -22.41 8.48
N GLY A 35 -4.65 -21.40 7.90
CA GLY A 35 -5.63 -20.55 8.57
C GLY A 35 -5.06 -19.34 9.29
N TYR A 36 -3.81 -18.96 9.01
CA TYR A 36 -3.28 -17.68 9.46
C TYR A 36 -3.88 -16.55 8.61
N GLU A 37 -4.41 -15.52 9.28
CA GLU A 37 -5.01 -14.34 8.68
C GLU A 37 -4.06 -13.13 8.70
N SER A 38 -3.24 -13.01 9.75
CA SER A 38 -2.32 -11.88 9.96
C SER A 38 -0.88 -12.31 9.69
N PHE A 39 -0.50 -12.27 8.40
CA PHE A 39 0.86 -12.53 7.96
C PHE A 39 1.20 -11.62 6.78
N ASP A 40 2.47 -11.27 6.66
CA ASP A 40 3.01 -10.46 5.59
C ASP A 40 4.15 -11.17 4.86
N VAL A 41 4.28 -10.82 3.59
CA VAL A 41 5.26 -11.41 2.67
C VAL A 41 6.03 -10.28 2.01
N PHE A 42 7.35 -10.35 2.06
CA PHE A 42 8.24 -9.32 1.55
C PHE A 42 9.11 -9.87 0.42
N SER A 43 9.12 -9.14 -0.69
CA SER A 43 9.96 -9.43 -1.85
C SER A 43 10.48 -8.13 -2.47
N PRO A 44 11.67 -8.14 -3.10
CA PRO A 44 12.26 -6.96 -3.71
C PRO A 44 11.50 -6.47 -4.95
N PHE A 45 10.66 -7.34 -5.53
CA PHE A 45 9.85 -7.05 -6.72
C PHE A 45 8.46 -7.69 -6.61
N PRO A 46 7.46 -7.22 -7.38
CA PRO A 46 6.12 -7.78 -7.37
C PRO A 46 6.08 -9.18 -8.01
N ILE A 47 5.65 -10.16 -7.22
CA ILE A 47 5.48 -11.54 -7.67
C ILE A 47 4.05 -11.74 -8.20
N HIS A 48 3.93 -12.21 -9.45
CA HIS A 48 2.63 -12.44 -10.07
C HIS A 48 1.85 -13.55 -9.34
N GLY A 49 0.60 -13.27 -8.99
CA GLY A 49 -0.27 -14.23 -8.28
C GLY A 49 -0.10 -14.23 -6.76
N MET A 50 0.80 -13.40 -6.19
CA MET A 50 0.92 -13.23 -4.75
C MET A 50 -0.36 -12.65 -4.14
N ASP A 51 -1.04 -11.76 -4.87
CA ASP A 51 -2.34 -11.19 -4.53
C ASP A 51 -3.41 -12.27 -4.26
N LYS A 52 -3.45 -13.30 -5.10
CA LYS A 52 -4.36 -14.44 -4.96
C LYS A 52 -3.91 -15.42 -3.89
N ALA A 53 -2.61 -15.57 -3.67
CA ALA A 53 -2.05 -16.46 -2.65
C ALA A 53 -2.33 -15.93 -1.24
N VAL A 54 -2.06 -14.65 -1.00
CA VAL A 54 -2.32 -13.97 0.28
C VAL A 54 -3.80 -13.63 0.45
N GLN A 55 -4.56 -13.55 -0.66
CA GLN A 55 -5.98 -13.18 -0.70
C GLN A 55 -6.22 -11.78 -0.09
N PHE A 56 -5.46 -10.78 -0.54
CA PHE A 56 -5.63 -9.41 -0.10
C PHE A 56 -7.02 -8.86 -0.42
N ARG A 57 -7.56 -8.04 0.49
CA ARG A 57 -8.78 -7.26 0.21
C ARG A 57 -8.48 -6.23 -0.88
N ARG A 58 -9.45 -5.98 -1.75
CA ARG A 58 -9.34 -4.91 -2.77
C ARG A 58 -9.08 -3.57 -2.10
N SER A 59 -8.06 -2.85 -2.57
CA SER A 59 -7.71 -1.53 -2.07
C SER A 59 -8.83 -0.51 -2.33
N PRO A 60 -9.19 0.33 -1.33
CA PRO A 60 -10.17 1.40 -1.51
C PRO A 60 -9.62 2.61 -2.30
N LEU A 61 -8.32 2.63 -2.61
CA LEU A 61 -7.62 3.78 -3.21
C LEU A 61 -8.31 4.31 -4.48
N GLY A 62 -8.75 3.43 -5.37
CA GLY A 62 -9.41 3.85 -6.62
C GLY A 62 -10.68 4.69 -6.39
N ARG A 63 -11.46 4.38 -5.34
CA ARG A 63 -12.65 5.17 -4.99
C ARG A 63 -12.28 6.55 -4.43
N ILE A 64 -11.21 6.61 -3.64
CA ILE A 64 -10.70 7.85 -3.05
C ILE A 64 -10.20 8.78 -4.15
N VAL A 65 -9.41 8.25 -5.10
CA VAL A 65 -8.90 9.00 -6.25
C VAL A 65 -10.04 9.52 -7.13
N PHE A 66 -11.08 8.73 -7.37
CA PHE A 66 -12.25 9.18 -8.13
C PHE A 66 -12.94 10.38 -7.47
N ILE A 67 -13.12 10.35 -6.15
CA ILE A 67 -13.72 11.47 -5.41
C ILE A 67 -12.80 12.71 -5.51
N GLY A 68 -11.48 12.54 -5.39
CA GLY A 68 -10.51 13.62 -5.59
C GLY A 68 -10.55 14.23 -6.98
N GLY A 69 -10.66 13.41 -8.03
CA GLY A 69 -10.83 13.90 -9.39
C GLY A 69 -12.15 14.67 -9.58
N LEU A 70 -13.24 14.15 -9.02
CA LEU A 70 -14.55 14.81 -9.10
C LEU A 70 -14.53 16.17 -8.40
N THR A 71 -13.89 16.30 -7.24
CA THR A 71 -13.74 17.60 -6.57
C THR A 71 -12.89 18.55 -7.40
N GLY A 72 -11.78 18.09 -7.99
CA GLY A 72 -10.97 18.88 -8.91
C GLY A 72 -11.75 19.40 -10.12
N PHE A 73 -12.56 18.54 -10.74
CA PHE A 73 -13.44 18.91 -11.85
C PHE A 73 -14.45 20.00 -11.45
N LEU A 74 -15.14 19.82 -10.31
CA LEU A 74 -16.11 20.79 -9.80
C LEU A 74 -15.45 22.12 -9.42
N THR A 75 -14.26 22.08 -8.83
CA THR A 75 -13.47 23.27 -8.51
C THR A 75 -13.08 24.02 -9.77
N ALA A 76 -12.62 23.35 -10.83
CA ALA A 76 -12.27 24.00 -12.08
C ALA A 76 -13.49 24.56 -12.84
N MET A 77 -14.63 23.87 -12.78
CA MET A 77 -15.90 24.39 -13.30
C MET A 77 -16.30 25.67 -12.55
N ALA A 78 -16.26 25.66 -11.21
CA ALA A 78 -16.61 26.81 -10.40
C ALA A 78 -15.64 27.99 -10.62
N LEU A 79 -14.34 27.71 -10.65
CA LEU A 79 -13.28 28.71 -10.84
C LEU A 79 -13.38 29.43 -12.19
N GLN A 80 -13.85 28.75 -13.24
CA GLN A 80 -13.99 29.35 -14.57
C GLN A 80 -15.38 29.97 -14.78
N TYR A 81 -16.43 29.24 -14.40
CA TYR A 81 -17.80 29.67 -14.65
C TYR A 81 -18.19 30.88 -13.80
N ILE A 82 -17.84 30.91 -12.51
CA ILE A 82 -18.28 31.98 -11.61
C ILE A 82 -17.71 33.34 -12.05
N PRO A 83 -16.40 33.51 -12.29
CA PRO A 83 -15.86 34.81 -12.72
C PRO A 83 -16.37 35.20 -14.11
N SER A 84 -16.38 34.27 -15.07
CA SER A 84 -16.68 34.57 -16.47
C SER A 84 -18.17 34.72 -16.79
N ALA A 85 -19.08 34.16 -15.99
CA ALA A 85 -20.52 34.22 -16.26
C ALA A 85 -21.32 34.99 -15.19
N VAL A 86 -20.89 34.99 -13.94
CA VAL A 86 -21.66 35.57 -12.82
C VAL A 86 -21.08 36.91 -12.37
N ILE A 87 -19.77 36.97 -12.09
CA ILE A 87 -19.15 38.16 -11.49
C ILE A 87 -18.91 39.24 -12.54
N TYR A 88 -18.24 38.88 -13.65
CA TYR A 88 -17.87 39.85 -14.67
C TYR A 88 -17.89 39.21 -16.07
N PRO A 89 -19.07 39.17 -16.72
CA PRO A 89 -19.21 38.62 -18.06
C PRO A 89 -18.49 39.49 -19.09
N LEU A 90 -17.32 39.03 -19.53
CA LEU A 90 -16.50 39.66 -20.56
C LEU A 90 -16.76 39.02 -21.92
N ILE A 91 -17.27 39.80 -22.87
CA ILE A 91 -17.40 39.38 -24.27
C ILE A 91 -16.08 39.69 -24.99
N LEU A 92 -15.22 38.69 -25.11
CA LEU A 92 -13.94 38.80 -25.81
C LEU A 92 -14.08 38.35 -27.27
N HIS A 93 -13.88 39.27 -28.22
CA HIS A 93 -13.88 39.00 -29.67
C HIS A 93 -15.16 38.31 -30.18
N GLY A 94 -16.32 38.60 -29.57
CA GLY A 94 -17.61 38.00 -29.97
C GLY A 94 -17.72 36.50 -29.67
N LYS A 95 -16.80 35.93 -28.87
CA LYS A 95 -16.87 34.52 -28.47
C LYS A 95 -18.08 34.27 -27.56
N PRO A 96 -18.69 33.08 -27.63
CA PRO A 96 -19.76 32.69 -26.72
C PRO A 96 -19.28 32.75 -25.27
N PHE A 97 -20.16 33.20 -24.37
CA PHE A 97 -19.92 33.27 -22.92
C PHE A 97 -20.82 32.26 -22.17
N GLY A 98 -20.52 32.01 -20.90
CA GLY A 98 -21.28 31.07 -20.07
C GLY A 98 -21.12 29.61 -20.51
N PHE A 99 -22.22 28.87 -20.59
CA PHE A 99 -22.19 27.42 -20.89
C PHE A 99 -21.63 27.10 -22.29
N PHE A 100 -21.79 28.00 -23.25
CA PHE A 100 -21.28 27.80 -24.61
C PHE A 100 -19.75 27.96 -24.74
N ALA A 101 -19.08 28.45 -23.68
CA ALA A 101 -17.63 28.60 -23.62
C ALA A 101 -16.89 27.34 -23.10
N ILE A 102 -17.61 26.26 -22.78
CA ILE A 102 -17.02 25.00 -22.26
C ILE A 102 -15.82 24.49 -23.07
N PRO A 103 -15.80 24.54 -24.43
CA PRO A 103 -14.63 24.11 -25.18
C PRO A 103 -13.33 24.85 -24.81
N ALA A 104 -13.42 26.13 -24.44
CA ALA A 104 -12.28 26.92 -23.98
C ALA A 104 -11.87 26.58 -22.54
N TYR A 105 -12.80 26.07 -21.72
CA TYR A 105 -12.55 25.67 -20.33
C TYR A 105 -11.92 24.29 -20.20
N PHE A 106 -12.03 23.47 -21.25
CA PHE A 106 -11.63 22.07 -21.23
C PHE A 106 -10.17 21.83 -20.80
N PRO A 107 -9.16 22.60 -21.28
CA PRO A 107 -7.78 22.40 -20.83
C PRO A 107 -7.64 22.57 -19.31
N ILE A 108 -8.22 23.61 -18.73
CA ILE A 108 -8.12 23.87 -17.28
C ILE A 108 -8.93 22.83 -16.50
N LEU A 109 -10.12 22.44 -16.99
CA LEU A 109 -10.92 21.37 -16.38
C LEU A 109 -10.14 20.06 -16.30
N PHE A 110 -9.48 19.68 -17.39
CA PHE A 110 -8.66 18.48 -17.46
C PHE A 110 -7.49 18.56 -16.48
N GLU A 111 -6.68 19.62 -16.53
CA GLU A 111 -5.48 19.76 -15.71
C GLU A 111 -5.80 19.77 -14.21
N THR A 112 -6.82 20.52 -13.77
CA THR A 112 -7.19 20.53 -12.35
C THR A 112 -7.76 19.19 -11.88
N THR A 113 -8.50 18.47 -12.73
CA THR A 113 -9.00 17.13 -12.44
C THR A 113 -7.83 16.16 -12.23
N VAL A 114 -6.85 16.18 -13.14
CA VAL A 114 -5.64 15.34 -13.06
C VAL A 114 -4.81 15.71 -11.84
N LEU A 115 -4.63 17.00 -11.55
CA LEU A 115 -3.88 17.50 -10.40
C LEU A 115 -4.45 16.98 -9.08
N PHE A 116 -5.75 17.15 -8.85
CA PHE A 116 -6.40 16.69 -7.62
C PHE A 116 -6.41 15.16 -7.52
N SER A 117 -6.60 14.47 -8.64
CA SER A 117 -6.50 13.00 -8.69
C SER A 117 -5.10 12.53 -8.29
N ALA A 118 -4.05 13.17 -8.80
CA ALA A 118 -2.66 12.81 -8.52
C ALA A 118 -2.29 13.05 -7.05
N PHE A 119 -2.64 14.20 -6.47
CA PHE A 119 -2.41 14.46 -5.05
C PHE A 119 -3.18 13.50 -4.15
N THR A 120 -4.44 13.24 -4.49
CA THR A 120 -5.28 12.30 -3.75
C THR A 120 -4.76 10.88 -3.85
N ALA A 121 -4.24 10.47 -5.01
CA ALA A 121 -3.60 9.16 -5.20
C ALA A 121 -2.33 9.04 -4.36
N PHE A 122 -1.47 10.06 -4.40
CA PHE A 122 -0.20 10.06 -3.66
C PHE A 122 -0.43 10.03 -2.15
N ILE A 123 -1.20 10.99 -1.61
CA ILE A 123 -1.47 11.08 -0.18
C ILE A 123 -2.31 9.88 0.29
N GLY A 124 -3.31 9.49 -0.49
CA GLY A 124 -4.15 8.34 -0.19
C GLY A 124 -3.38 7.02 -0.16
N LEU A 125 -2.42 6.84 -1.08
CA LEU A 125 -1.53 5.68 -1.07
C LEU A 125 -0.71 5.65 0.23
N LEU A 126 -0.02 6.76 0.55
CA LEU A 126 0.81 6.87 1.75
C LEU A 126 0.02 6.54 3.03
N MET A 127 -1.19 7.09 3.17
CA MET A 127 -2.04 6.80 4.33
C MET A 127 -2.48 5.33 4.41
N ILE A 128 -2.79 4.68 3.28
CA ILE A 128 -3.24 3.28 3.27
C ILE A 128 -2.10 2.31 3.63
N ILE A 129 -0.89 2.58 3.15
CA ILE A 129 0.30 1.76 3.50
C ILE A 129 0.89 2.13 4.87
N GLY A 130 0.32 3.12 5.56
CA GLY A 130 0.77 3.57 6.87
C GLY A 130 2.08 4.36 6.87
N LEU A 131 2.43 5.00 5.75
CA LEU A 131 3.57 5.92 5.66
C LEU A 131 3.15 7.36 5.95
N PRO A 132 4.01 8.20 6.57
CA PRO A 132 5.39 7.93 6.97
C PRO A 132 5.49 7.12 8.28
N ARG A 133 6.18 5.98 8.22
CA ARG A 133 6.53 5.16 9.38
C ARG A 133 8.05 5.01 9.41
N PHE A 134 8.69 5.74 10.30
CA PHE A 134 10.16 5.80 10.37
C PHE A 134 10.78 4.55 10.99
N ASN A 135 10.07 3.88 11.90
CA ASN A 135 10.52 2.62 12.48
C ASN A 135 9.47 1.52 12.35
N HIS A 136 9.91 0.37 11.86
CA HIS A 136 9.13 -0.85 11.77
C HIS A 136 9.90 -1.97 12.52
N PRO A 137 9.27 -2.76 13.41
CA PRO A 137 9.96 -3.80 14.20
C PRO A 137 10.81 -4.78 13.37
N LEU A 138 10.40 -5.03 12.13
CA LEU A 138 11.15 -5.87 11.17
C LEU A 138 12.57 -5.34 10.85
N PHE A 139 12.84 -4.05 11.01
CA PHE A 139 14.18 -3.50 10.77
C PHE A 139 15.20 -3.93 11.84
N ASN A 140 14.74 -4.45 12.98
CA ASN A 140 15.61 -5.02 14.02
C ASN A 140 16.24 -6.33 13.58
N TRP A 141 15.68 -6.98 12.56
CA TRP A 141 16.22 -8.20 12.00
C TRP A 141 17.34 -7.88 10.99
N GLU A 142 18.59 -8.18 11.35
CA GLU A 142 19.77 -7.89 10.53
C GLU A 142 19.66 -8.42 9.08
N ARG A 143 19.08 -9.62 8.89
CA ARG A 143 18.88 -10.21 7.56
C ARG A 143 17.83 -9.47 6.73
N PHE A 144 16.84 -8.86 7.38
CA PHE A 144 15.79 -8.11 6.70
C PHE A 144 16.32 -6.88 5.95
N LYS A 145 17.52 -6.38 6.28
CA LYS A 145 18.19 -5.31 5.52
C LYS A 145 18.41 -5.68 4.04
N GLY A 146 18.46 -6.97 3.70
CA GLY A 146 18.58 -7.48 2.32
C GLY A 146 17.26 -7.57 1.53
N VAL A 147 16.11 -7.24 2.13
CA VAL A 147 14.77 -7.42 1.52
C VAL A 147 14.58 -6.69 0.19
N SER A 148 15.27 -5.58 0.00
CA SER A 148 15.17 -4.77 -1.23
C SER A 148 16.14 -5.23 -2.33
N ALA A 149 17.07 -6.13 -2.04
CA ALA A 149 18.07 -6.61 -2.99
C ALA A 149 17.73 -8.03 -3.48
N ASP A 150 17.85 -9.01 -2.60
CA ASP A 150 17.79 -10.45 -2.91
C ASP A 150 16.98 -11.26 -1.88
N GLY A 151 16.57 -10.67 -0.77
CA GLY A 151 15.88 -11.38 0.32
C GLY A 151 14.38 -11.58 0.08
N PHE A 152 13.90 -12.81 0.26
CA PHE A 152 12.48 -13.16 0.28
C PHE A 152 12.09 -13.56 1.70
N PHE A 153 11.13 -12.87 2.30
CA PHE A 153 10.76 -13.10 3.69
C PHE A 153 9.26 -13.31 3.85
N ALA A 154 8.87 -14.24 4.73
CA ALA A 154 7.50 -14.33 5.22
C ALA A 154 7.50 -14.14 6.73
N VAL A 155 6.54 -13.39 7.24
CA VAL A 155 6.39 -13.08 8.66
C VAL A 155 4.96 -13.36 9.08
N ILE A 156 4.80 -14.14 10.15
CA ILE A 156 3.52 -14.34 10.81
C ILE A 156 3.48 -13.38 12.01
N GLU A 157 2.48 -12.49 12.04
CA GLU A 157 2.35 -11.49 13.08
C GLU A 157 1.77 -12.09 14.37
N SER A 158 2.18 -11.55 15.52
CA SER A 158 1.65 -11.93 16.83
C SER A 158 0.18 -11.53 17.06
N ARG A 159 -0.36 -10.69 16.17
CA ARG A 159 -1.76 -10.26 16.17
C ARG A 159 -2.72 -11.34 15.71
N ASP A 160 -2.22 -12.39 15.05
CA ASP A 160 -3.07 -13.48 14.58
C ASP A 160 -3.66 -14.27 15.77
N PRO A 161 -4.97 -14.58 15.77
CA PRO A 161 -5.58 -15.36 16.86
C PRO A 161 -4.99 -16.76 17.06
N LYS A 162 -4.41 -17.34 16.01
CA LYS A 162 -3.78 -18.68 16.02
C LYS A 162 -2.28 -18.61 16.28
N PHE A 163 -1.74 -17.42 16.59
CA PHE A 163 -0.31 -17.26 16.76
C PHE A 163 0.21 -17.93 18.03
N ALA A 164 1.11 -18.89 17.85
CA ALA A 164 1.96 -19.45 18.90
C ALA A 164 3.43 -19.39 18.42
N PRO A 165 4.36 -18.75 19.15
CA PRO A 165 5.73 -18.51 18.69
C PRO A 165 6.48 -19.76 18.24
N ALA A 166 6.43 -20.83 19.05
CA ALA A 166 7.13 -22.07 18.77
C ALA A 166 6.52 -22.81 17.57
N GLU A 167 5.18 -22.91 17.53
CA GLU A 167 4.46 -23.58 16.44
C GLU A 167 4.64 -22.84 15.11
N ALA A 168 4.57 -21.49 15.12
CA ALA A 168 4.78 -20.68 13.92
C ALA A 168 6.21 -20.82 13.39
N ALA A 169 7.21 -20.86 14.28
CA ALA A 169 8.60 -21.04 13.89
C ALA A 169 8.89 -22.45 13.35
N GLU A 170 8.35 -23.49 13.97
CA GLU A 170 8.43 -24.87 13.46
C GLU A 170 7.70 -25.01 12.13
N PHE A 171 6.53 -24.37 11.99
CA PHE A 171 5.77 -24.36 10.74
C PHE A 171 6.57 -23.70 9.63
N LEU A 172 7.11 -22.49 9.83
CA LEU A 172 7.94 -21.82 8.82
C LEU A 172 9.21 -22.62 8.49
N ALA A 173 9.83 -23.29 9.46
CA ALA A 173 10.97 -24.18 9.22
C ALA A 173 10.56 -25.40 8.36
N SER A 174 9.39 -25.99 8.60
CA SER A 174 8.87 -27.13 7.83
C SER A 174 8.61 -26.79 6.36
N LEU A 175 8.33 -25.52 6.06
CA LEU A 175 8.11 -25.00 4.71
C LEU A 175 9.41 -24.72 3.94
N GLY A 176 10.58 -24.97 4.54
CA GLY A 176 11.88 -24.65 3.96
C GLY A 176 12.39 -23.25 4.32
N GLY A 177 11.83 -22.63 5.36
CA GLY A 177 12.32 -21.37 5.89
C GLY A 177 13.72 -21.50 6.49
N SER A 178 14.65 -20.71 5.97
CA SER A 178 15.98 -20.52 6.53
C SER A 178 15.98 -19.35 7.54
N ASN A 179 16.93 -19.33 8.46
CA ASN A 179 17.13 -18.24 9.42
C ASN A 179 15.87 -17.82 10.20
N VAL A 180 15.11 -18.80 10.71
CA VAL A 180 13.87 -18.54 11.46
C VAL A 180 14.16 -17.72 12.72
N THR A 181 13.58 -16.52 12.76
CA THR A 181 13.88 -15.50 13.75
C THR A 181 12.60 -15.00 14.42
N ILE A 182 12.63 -14.94 15.75
CA ILE A 182 11.61 -14.29 16.57
C ILE A 182 11.93 -12.80 16.63
N ILE A 183 10.97 -11.94 16.27
CA ILE A 183 11.15 -10.49 16.15
C ILE A 183 10.37 -9.80 17.27
N HIS A 184 11.08 -9.02 18.07
CA HIS A 184 10.51 -8.17 19.12
C HIS A 184 10.44 -6.71 18.66
N GLU A 185 9.47 -5.97 19.21
CA GLU A 185 9.47 -4.51 19.14
C GLU A 185 10.67 -3.94 19.94
N ASP A 186 11.07 -2.70 19.66
CA ASP A 186 12.08 -2.00 20.48
C ASP A 186 11.41 -1.16 21.56
#